data_AF-A0A378N628-F1
#
_entry.id   AF-A0A378N628-F1
#
_cell.length_a   1.000
_cell.length_b   1.000
_cell.length_c   1.000
_cell.angle_alpha   90.00
_cell.angle_beta   90.00
_cell.angle_gamma   90.00
#
_symmetry.space_group_name_H-M   'P 1'
#
loop_
_entity.id
_entity.type
_entity.pdbx_description
1 polymer ?
#
loop_
_entity_poly.entity_id
_entity_poly.type
_entity_poly.pdbx_seq_one_letter_code
_entity_poly.pdbx_strand_id
1 'polypeptide(L)'
;MVFFLLKDKIVLMRSFSKVLPQNRRLATRVWFEMQQQIANYIRGKFLEILIVGVVTYIIFLFFDLRYPLLLSVAVGISVLVPYIGAVLVSIPVMLIALFQFGLSPDSTI
;
A
#
# COMPACT_ATOMS: atom_id res chain seq x y z
N MET A 1 -32.17 -5.50 -4.84
CA MET A 1 -31.08 -6.05 -4.00
C MET A 1 -31.38 -5.98 -2.51
N VAL A 2 -31.88 -4.86 -1.96
CA VAL A 2 -32.25 -4.74 -0.52
C VAL A 2 -33.28 -5.78 -0.05
N PHE A 3 -34.22 -6.18 -0.92
CA PHE A 3 -35.25 -7.18 -0.60
C PHE A 3 -34.68 -8.61 -0.35
N PHE A 4 -33.57 -8.97 -0.99
CA PHE A 4 -32.90 -10.26 -0.77
C PHE A 4 -32.18 -10.30 0.58
N LEU A 5 -31.52 -9.21 0.96
CA LEU A 5 -30.85 -9.08 2.27
C LEU A 5 -31.86 -9.15 3.43
N LEU A 6 -33.08 -8.62 3.23
CA LEU A 6 -34.16 -8.72 4.21
C LEU A 6 -34.77 -10.13 4.30
N LYS A 7 -34.86 -10.86 3.18
CA LYS A 7 -35.37 -12.24 3.13
C LYS A 7 -34.40 -13.24 3.78
N ASP A 8 -33.09 -13.11 3.53
CA ASP A 8 -32.05 -13.97 4.10
C ASP A 8 -31.48 -13.46 5.43
N LYS A 9 -32.10 -12.44 6.02
CA LYS A 9 -31.76 -11.88 7.35
C LYS A 9 -31.53 -12.95 8.41
N ILE A 10 -32.34 -14.01 8.42
CA ILE A 10 -32.25 -15.08 9.42
C ILE A 10 -31.00 -15.95 9.22
N VAL A 11 -30.66 -16.23 7.96
CA VAL A 11 -29.45 -16.99 7.59
C VAL A 11 -28.20 -16.16 7.87
N LEU A 12 -28.23 -14.87 7.50
CA LEU A 12 -27.17 -13.92 7.80
C LEU A 12 -26.96 -13.81 9.32
N MET A 13 -28.03 -13.58 10.11
CA MET A 13 -27.90 -13.47 11.57
C MET A 13 -27.41 -14.75 12.23
N ARG A 14 -27.81 -15.94 11.74
CA ARG A 14 -27.26 -17.21 12.27
C ARG A 14 -25.77 -17.37 11.97
N SER A 15 -25.30 -16.95 10.80
CA SER A 15 -23.87 -16.95 10.49
C SER A 15 -23.10 -15.92 11.31
N PHE A 16 -23.60 -14.69 11.43
CA PHE A 16 -22.99 -13.66 12.28
C PHE A 16 -22.94 -14.07 13.76
N SER A 17 -23.98 -14.72 14.30
CA SER A 17 -24.01 -15.23 15.68
C SER A 17 -23.09 -16.42 15.94
N LYS A 18 -22.60 -17.11 14.90
CA LYS A 18 -21.57 -18.16 15.02
C LYS A 18 -20.15 -17.58 15.00
N VAL A 19 -19.95 -16.46 14.32
CA VAL A 19 -18.66 -15.76 14.24
C VAL A 19 -18.47 -14.83 15.44
N LEU A 20 -19.55 -14.23 15.96
CA LEU A 20 -19.49 -13.42 17.18
C LEU A 20 -19.35 -14.32 18.42
N PRO A 21 -18.30 -14.14 19.24
CA PRO A 21 -18.16 -14.88 20.48
C PRO A 21 -19.29 -14.51 21.44
N GLN A 22 -20.09 -15.51 21.84
CA GLN A 22 -21.16 -15.36 22.83
C GLN A 22 -20.62 -14.99 24.22
N ASN A 23 -19.34 -15.30 24.49
CA ASN A 23 -18.65 -14.95 25.73
C ASN A 23 -18.03 -13.55 25.62
N ARG A 24 -18.60 -12.61 26.39
CA ARG A 24 -18.13 -11.21 26.50
C ARG A 24 -16.62 -11.11 26.76
N ARG A 25 -16.03 -12.02 27.55
CA ARG A 25 -14.58 -12.03 27.83
C ARG A 25 -13.75 -12.38 26.60
N LEU A 26 -14.22 -13.30 25.76
CA LEU A 26 -13.55 -13.65 24.50
C LEU A 26 -13.64 -12.47 23.52
N ALA A 27 -14.79 -11.80 23.43
CA ALA A 27 -14.96 -10.62 22.60
C ALA A 27 -13.98 -9.49 22.96
N THR A 28 -13.85 -9.17 24.26
CA THR A 28 -12.91 -8.15 24.75
C THR A 28 -11.46 -8.55 24.51
N ARG A 29 -11.12 -9.84 24.64
CA ARG A 29 -9.77 -10.33 24.37
C ARG A 29 -9.40 -10.20 22.89
N VAL A 30 -10.28 -10.65 21.99
CA VAL A 30 -10.08 -10.51 20.54
C VAL A 30 -9.98 -9.03 20.15
N TRP A 31 -10.81 -8.17 20.75
CA TRP A 31 -10.74 -6.72 20.52
C TRP A 31 -9.36 -6.15 20.87
N PHE A 32 -8.82 -6.49 22.04
CA PHE A 32 -7.51 -6.03 22.47
C PHE A 32 -6.38 -6.59 21.59
N GLU A 33 -6.46 -7.88 21.24
CA GLU A 33 -5.51 -8.53 20.33
C GLU A 33 -5.52 -7.88 18.93
N MET A 34 -6.71 -7.56 18.39
CA MET A 34 -6.85 -6.84 17.12
C MET A 34 -6.24 -5.44 17.20
N GLN A 35 -6.49 -4.69 18.28
CA GLN A 35 -5.91 -3.36 18.47
C GLN A 35 -4.37 -3.41 18.43
N GLN A 36 -3.78 -4.40 19.10
CA GLN A 36 -2.33 -4.60 19.11
C GLN A 36 -1.80 -4.99 17.72
N GLN A 37 -2.49 -5.88 17.01
CA GLN A 37 -2.10 -6.29 15.66
C GLN A 37 -2.18 -5.15 14.66
N ILE A 38 -3.23 -4.34 14.71
CA ILE A 38 -3.38 -3.15 13.85
C ILE A 38 -2.23 -2.17 14.13
N ALA A 39 -1.93 -1.89 15.41
CA ALA A 39 -0.81 -1.01 15.76
C ALA A 39 0.54 -1.53 15.25
N ASN A 40 0.79 -2.83 15.39
CA ASN A 40 2.02 -3.46 14.90
C ASN A 40 2.10 -3.45 13.38
N TYR A 41 0.98 -3.69 12.69
CA TYR A 41 0.89 -3.63 11.23
C TYR A 41 1.20 -2.22 10.71
N ILE A 42 0.59 -1.19 11.30
CA ILE A 42 0.84 0.21 10.91
C ILE A 42 2.32 0.58 11.11
N ARG A 43 2.92 0.19 12.24
CA ARG A 43 4.35 0.41 12.52
C ARG A 43 5.24 -0.28 11.48
N GLY A 44 4.96 -1.54 11.17
CA GLY A 44 5.69 -2.28 10.14
C GLY A 44 5.56 -1.65 8.76
N LYS A 45 4.35 -1.23 8.38
CA LYS A 45 4.09 -0.62 7.08
C LYS A 45 4.78 0.73 6.91
N PHE A 46 4.82 1.53 7.97
CA PHE A 46 5.57 2.79 7.96
C PHE A 46 7.06 2.58 7.70
N LEU A 47 7.68 1.59 8.37
CA LEU A 47 9.08 1.23 8.14
C LEU A 47 9.32 0.73 6.71
N GLU A 48 8.42 -0.10 6.17
CA GLU A 48 8.50 -0.58 4.79
C GLU A 48 8.51 0.59 3.78
N ILE A 49 7.60 1.56 3.94
CA ILE A 49 7.53 2.75 3.07
C ILE A 49 8.83 3.56 3.16
N LEU A 50 9.36 3.75 4.37
CA LEU A 50 10.58 4.52 4.60
C LEU A 50 11.79 3.82 3.97
N ILE A 51 11.93 2.51 4.19
CA ILE A 51 13.03 1.71 3.63
C ILE A 51 12.98 1.74 2.10
N VAL A 52 11.82 1.45 1.51
CA VAL A 52 11.67 1.47 0.04
C VAL A 52 11.95 2.87 -0.50
N GLY A 53 11.36 3.92 0.09
CA GLY A 53 11.59 5.30 -0.35
C GLY A 53 13.06 5.71 -0.29
N VAL A 54 13.76 5.43 0.82
CA VAL A 54 15.18 5.78 0.98
C VAL A 54 16.07 4.98 0.04
N VAL A 55 15.86 3.67 -0.09
CA VAL A 55 16.65 2.83 -1.00
C VAL A 55 16.42 3.27 -2.45
N THR A 56 15.18 3.50 -2.86
CA THR A 56 14.86 4.01 -4.20
C THR A 56 15.47 5.39 -4.43
N TYR A 57 15.47 6.28 -3.43
CA TYR A 57 16.11 7.59 -3.53
C TYR A 57 17.61 7.49 -3.80
N ILE A 58 18.31 6.65 -3.03
CA ILE A 58 19.76 6.42 -3.22
C ILE A 58 20.03 5.85 -4.61
N ILE A 59 19.22 4.91 -5.08
CA ILE A 59 19.32 4.37 -6.45
C ILE A 59 19.15 5.49 -7.47
N PHE A 60 18.09 6.30 -7.37
CA PHE A 60 17.86 7.39 -8.32
C PHE A 60 18.97 8.44 -8.30
N LEU A 61 19.56 8.74 -7.14
CA LEU A 61 20.75 9.60 -7.06
C LEU A 61 21.97 8.97 -7.73
N PHE A 62 22.20 7.67 -7.54
CA PHE A 62 23.31 6.96 -8.17
C PHE A 62 23.23 6.96 -9.70
N PHE A 63 22.01 6.88 -10.24
CA PHE A 63 21.75 6.99 -11.67
C PHE A 63 21.63 8.44 -12.17
N ASP A 64 21.80 9.44 -11.29
CA ASP A 64 21.60 10.86 -11.60
C ASP A 64 20.22 11.17 -12.23
N LEU A 65 19.18 10.40 -11.85
CA LEU A 65 17.83 10.55 -12.39
C LEU A 65 17.22 11.87 -11.93
N ARG A 66 16.57 12.59 -12.84
CA ARG A 66 15.87 13.84 -12.53
C ARG A 66 14.70 13.59 -11.57
N TYR A 67 14.51 14.52 -10.64
CA TYR A 67 13.47 14.46 -9.60
C TYR A 67 13.58 13.23 -8.67
N PRO A 68 14.78 12.87 -8.18
CA PRO A 68 14.99 11.60 -7.47
C PRO A 68 14.19 11.54 -6.16
N LEU A 69 14.07 12.66 -5.43
CA LEU A 69 13.30 12.73 -4.19
C LEU A 69 11.79 12.57 -4.44
N LEU A 70 11.26 13.28 -5.43
CA LEU A 70 9.83 13.23 -5.77
C LEU A 70 9.42 11.81 -6.19
N LEU A 71 10.20 11.20 -7.08
CA LEU A 71 9.91 9.87 -7.61
C LEU A 71 10.08 8.78 -6.56
N SER A 72 11.11 8.85 -5.72
CA SER A 72 11.32 7.86 -4.66
C SER A 72 10.25 7.91 -3.57
N VAL A 73 9.78 9.09 -3.19
CA VAL A 73 8.64 9.25 -2.27
C VAL A 73 7.37 8.66 -2.89
N ALA A 74 7.11 8.93 -4.18
CA ALA A 74 5.98 8.34 -4.88
C ALA A 74 6.07 6.79 -4.88
N VAL A 75 7.24 6.22 -5.14
CA VAL A 75 7.47 4.76 -5.12
C VAL A 75 7.22 4.19 -3.72
N GLY A 76 7.77 4.82 -2.67
CA GLY A 76 7.55 4.42 -1.28
C GLY A 76 6.06 4.41 -0.90
N ILE A 77 5.33 5.48 -1.24
CA ILE A 77 3.88 5.57 -0.97
C ILE A 77 3.09 4.52 -1.76
N SER A 78 3.54 4.20 -2.98
CA SER A 78 2.88 3.22 -3.86
C SER A 78 2.72 1.83 -3.23
N VAL A 79 3.62 1.47 -2.32
CA VAL A 79 3.66 0.20 -1.61
C VAL A 79 2.47 0.02 -0.64
N LEU A 80 1.74 1.09 -0.31
CA LEU A 80 0.48 1.03 0.43
C LEU A 80 -0.64 0.31 -0.32
N VAL A 81 -0.68 0.45 -1.66
CA VAL A 81 -1.70 -0.17 -2.52
C VAL A 81 -0.98 -1.11 -3.50
N PRO A 82 -0.76 -2.38 -3.11
CA PRO A 82 -0.01 -3.34 -3.92
C PRO A 82 -0.61 -3.49 -5.32
N TYR A 83 0.25 -3.79 -6.29
CA TYR A 83 -0.05 -3.91 -7.72
C TYR A 83 -0.48 -2.59 -8.39
N ILE A 84 -1.52 -1.93 -7.89
CA ILE A 84 -2.05 -0.70 -8.47
C ILE A 84 -1.08 0.46 -8.31
N GLY A 85 -0.63 0.73 -7.08
CA GLY A 85 0.30 1.81 -6.80
C GLY A 85 1.61 1.63 -7.55
N ALA A 86 2.17 0.43 -7.49
CA ALA A 86 3.43 0.10 -8.16
C ALA A 86 3.36 0.35 -9.68
N VAL A 87 2.29 -0.12 -10.36
CA VAL A 87 2.10 0.10 -11.80
C VAL A 87 1.91 1.59 -12.10
N LEU A 88 1.08 2.29 -11.34
CA LEU A 88 0.80 3.72 -11.55
C LEU A 88 2.06 4.59 -11.43
N VAL A 89 2.92 4.33 -10.45
CA VAL A 89 4.14 5.12 -10.23
C VAL A 89 5.26 4.69 -11.18
N SER A 90 5.28 3.44 -11.64
CA SER A 90 6.27 2.99 -12.63
C SER A 90 6.15 3.74 -13.95
N ILE A 91 4.93 4.13 -14.36
CA ILE A 91 4.71 4.90 -15.61
C ILE A 91 5.50 6.22 -15.62
N PRO A 92 5.32 7.17 -14.68
CA PRO A 92 6.06 8.42 -14.69
C PRO A 92 7.57 8.23 -14.44
N VAL A 93 7.98 7.26 -13.61
CA VAL A 93 9.41 6.93 -13.41
C VAL A 93 10.03 6.49 -14.72
N MET A 94 9.39 5.57 -15.42
CA MET A 94 9.86 5.05 -16.71
C MET A 94 9.87 6.15 -17.76
N LEU A 95 8.83 6.98 -17.85
CA LEU A 95 8.79 8.12 -18.77
C LEU A 95 9.97 9.06 -18.54
N ILE A 96 10.21 9.49 -17.29
CA ILE A 96 11.31 10.40 -16.97
C ILE A 96 12.66 9.77 -17.31
N ALA A 97 12.86 8.49 -16.95
CA ALA A 97 14.09 7.77 -17.29
C ALA A 97 14.28 7.64 -18.81
N LEU A 98 13.23 7.31 -19.56
CA LEU A 98 13.29 7.20 -21.03
C LEU A 98 13.60 8.55 -21.68
N PHE A 99 12.98 9.63 -21.25
CA PHE A 99 13.28 10.97 -21.79
C PHE A 99 14.69 11.43 -21.43
N GLN A 100 15.17 11.08 -20.24
CA GLN A 100 16.50 11.47 -19.78
C GLN A 100 17.62 10.69 -20.49
N PHE A 101 17.51 9.36 -20.56
CA PHE A 101 18.58 8.49 -21.06
C PHE A 101 18.38 8.04 -22.51
N GLY A 102 17.15 7.97 -23.01
CA GLY A 102 16.83 7.41 -24.33
C GLY A 102 16.61 8.43 -25.44
N LEU A 103 16.37 9.70 -25.09
CA LEU A 103 16.01 10.75 -26.06
C LEU A 103 16.89 12.00 -25.96
N SER A 104 18.05 11.92 -25.30
CA SER A 104 19.07 12.96 -25.43
C SER A 104 19.72 12.78 -26.80
N PRO A 105 19.45 13.62 -27.82
CA PRO A 105 20.36 13.69 -28.96
C PRO A 105 21.69 14.16 -28.38
N ASP A 106 22.69 13.29 -28.45
CA ASP A 106 24.09 13.70 -28.43
C ASP A 106 24.31 14.62 -29.64
N SER A 107 23.94 15.88 -29.46
CA SER A 107 24.33 16.99 -30.30
C SER A 107 24.79 18.08 -29.36
N THR A 108 26.01 17.97 -28.85
CA THR A 108 27.08 18.92 -29.21
C THR A 108 28.40 18.64 -28.48
N ILE A 109 29.44 18.49 -29.33
CA ILE A 109 30.89 18.75 -29.16
C ILE A 109 31.72 17.63 -28.53
#